data_AF-A0A374VXC2-F1
#
_entry.id   AF-A0A374VXC2-F1
#
_cell.length_a   1.000
_cell.length_b   1.000
_cell.length_c   1.000
_cell.angle_alpha   90.00
_cell.angle_beta   90.00
_cell.angle_gamma   90.00
#
_symmetry.space_group_name_H-M   'P 1'
#
loop_
_entity.id
_entity.type
_entity.pdbx_description
1 polymer ?
#
loop_
_entity_poly.entity_id
_entity_poly.type
_entity_poly.pdbx_seq_one_letter_code
_entity_poly.pdbx_strand_id
1 'polypeptide(L)'
;MKYTIAFPAGLTAAVLLLCTGCAATQVRDRAYLQAIELRSPDTPTVLLHDFHESKAIAYGKGSSVSQAVANAAVPVGKTLFLGHLELIAYEDPAFGEQLDDLMQQYRLSPACKVACSADGITLAQEDTIKTVEQLRQAEHAGQLPETDLFTILREWDTASGTALVPLMTEDGFSAAIATKTNLSAALSPDAVSGLCWLRGDNYPEQFSTESGSYAVSSAKTQLSAEKLPDGFHVTAAIFLEGDGDFEAASQEITKLCQAAFRETVSEHHADVFDVEPCLWSQCYKDMEQSDWKTAAGQMHFSVQVNPHKNML
;
A
#
# COMPACT_ATOMS: atom_id res chain seq x y z
N MET A 1 48.82 -67.10 50.62
CA MET A 1 49.59 -66.01 49.95
C MET A 1 49.14 -64.68 50.53
N LYS A 2 50.10 -63.77 50.77
CA LYS A 2 49.95 -62.47 51.45
C LYS A 2 49.53 -61.34 50.48
N TYR A 3 49.07 -60.24 51.09
CA TYR A 3 49.11 -58.81 50.67
C TYR A 3 47.80 -58.12 50.17
N THR A 4 47.09 -57.48 51.11
CA THR A 4 47.06 -56.02 51.39
C THR A 4 46.86 -54.97 50.26
N ILE A 5 45.71 -54.26 50.36
CA ILE A 5 45.39 -52.80 50.20
C ILE A 5 45.60 -52.07 48.86
N ALA A 6 44.55 -51.38 48.35
CA ALA A 6 44.44 -49.91 48.26
C ALA A 6 43.22 -49.43 47.44
N PHE A 7 42.44 -48.51 48.00
CA PHE A 7 41.59 -47.57 47.24
C PHE A 7 42.49 -46.47 46.64
N PRO A 8 42.09 -45.89 45.50
CA PRO A 8 42.07 -44.43 45.43
C PRO A 8 40.82 -43.84 44.78
N ALA A 9 40.64 -42.56 45.11
CA ALA A 9 39.58 -41.64 44.75
C ALA A 9 39.63 -41.18 43.29
N GLY A 10 38.50 -40.63 42.80
CA GLY A 10 38.51 -39.69 41.68
C GLY A 10 37.24 -39.72 40.83
N LEU A 11 36.57 -38.55 40.75
CA LEU A 11 35.98 -37.91 39.55
C LEU A 11 35.50 -38.84 38.41
N THR A 12 34.30 -38.70 37.81
CA THR A 12 33.59 -37.48 37.44
C THR A 12 32.21 -37.90 36.92
N ALA A 13 31.15 -37.22 37.36
CA ALA A 13 29.84 -37.28 36.72
C ALA A 13 29.92 -36.60 35.34
N ALA A 14 29.80 -37.37 34.27
CA ALA A 14 29.57 -36.85 32.92
C ALA A 14 28.08 -36.97 32.60
N VAL A 15 27.30 -36.00 33.10
CA VAL A 15 25.97 -35.71 32.55
C VAL A 15 26.21 -35.18 31.14
N LEU A 16 25.92 -36.02 30.14
CA LEU A 16 25.77 -35.61 28.74
C LEU A 16 24.55 -34.69 28.64
N LEU A 17 24.74 -33.42 29.01
CA LEU A 17 23.91 -32.31 28.55
C LEU A 17 24.10 -32.21 27.04
N LEU A 18 23.20 -32.85 26.29
CA LEU A 18 22.94 -32.53 24.90
C LEU A 18 22.37 -31.11 24.87
N CYS A 19 23.24 -30.12 24.96
CA CYS A 19 22.95 -28.77 24.52
C CYS A 19 22.65 -28.86 23.03
N THR A 20 21.37 -28.90 22.65
CA THR A 20 20.94 -28.49 21.32
C THR A 20 21.32 -27.02 21.19
N GLY A 21 22.56 -26.77 20.75
CA GLY A 21 22.99 -25.44 20.40
C GLY A 21 22.08 -24.94 19.30
N CYS A 22 21.19 -24.00 19.62
CA CYS A 22 20.65 -23.08 18.63
C CYS A 22 21.88 -22.47 17.96
N ALA A 23 22.21 -22.92 16.75
CA ALA A 23 23.20 -22.25 15.94
C ALA A 23 22.71 -20.80 15.80
N ALA A 24 23.39 -19.87 16.47
CA ALA A 24 23.08 -18.47 16.36
C ALA A 24 23.39 -18.08 14.91
N THR A 25 22.38 -18.06 14.05
CA THR A 25 22.48 -17.50 12.70
C THR A 25 23.12 -16.13 12.83
N GLN A 26 24.32 -15.94 12.29
CA GLN A 26 24.98 -14.65 12.39
C GLN A 26 24.28 -13.68 11.44
N VAL A 27 24.31 -12.39 11.73
CA VAL A 27 23.77 -11.33 10.86
C VAL A 27 24.31 -11.45 9.42
N ARG A 28 25.55 -11.95 9.27
CA ARG A 28 26.20 -12.17 7.96
C ARG A 28 25.62 -13.33 7.15
N ASP A 29 24.89 -14.25 7.78
CA ASP A 29 24.29 -15.43 7.14
C ASP A 29 22.91 -15.11 6.54
N ARG A 30 22.47 -13.86 6.64
CA ARG A 30 21.20 -13.37 6.11
C ARG A 30 21.40 -12.47 4.89
N ALA A 31 20.50 -12.60 3.93
CA ALA A 31 20.29 -11.61 2.88
C ALA A 31 19.10 -10.74 3.28
N TYR A 32 19.33 -9.43 3.40
CA TYR A 32 18.30 -8.45 3.72
C TYR A 32 17.69 -7.98 2.41
N LEU A 33 16.42 -8.32 2.21
CA LEU A 33 15.73 -7.97 0.98
C LEU A 33 15.08 -6.59 1.10
N GLN A 34 15.21 -5.82 0.03
CA GLN A 34 14.64 -4.48 -0.12
C GLN A 34 13.31 -4.54 -0.86
N ALA A 35 13.22 -5.34 -1.93
CA ALA A 35 11.98 -5.52 -2.68
C ALA A 35 11.81 -6.97 -3.14
N ILE A 36 10.56 -7.32 -3.44
CA ILE A 36 10.22 -8.50 -4.23
C ILE A 36 9.32 -8.10 -5.41
N GLU A 37 9.50 -8.78 -6.53
CA GLU A 37 8.60 -8.69 -7.69
C GLU A 37 7.93 -10.05 -7.89
N LEU A 38 6.59 -10.06 -7.92
CA LEU A 38 5.77 -11.25 -8.12
C LEU A 38 5.25 -11.30 -9.56
N ARG A 39 5.46 -12.44 -10.21
CA ARG A 39 5.06 -12.66 -11.60
C ARG A 39 4.43 -14.04 -11.78
N SER A 40 3.51 -14.15 -12.73
CA SER A 40 2.90 -15.38 -13.25
C SER A 40 2.17 -16.15 -12.15
N PRO A 41 0.96 -15.73 -11.74
CA PRO A 41 0.27 -16.29 -10.57
C PRO A 41 0.01 -17.80 -10.64
N ASP A 42 -0.21 -18.36 -11.84
CA ASP A 42 -0.38 -19.80 -12.05
C ASP A 42 0.90 -20.62 -11.77
N THR A 43 2.07 -20.01 -11.92
CA THR A 43 3.37 -20.60 -11.60
C THR A 43 4.25 -19.50 -11.01
N PRO A 44 4.00 -19.13 -9.73
CA PRO A 44 4.58 -17.94 -9.15
C PRO A 44 6.09 -17.88 -9.34
N THR A 45 6.53 -16.78 -9.92
CA THR A 45 7.91 -16.41 -10.10
C THR A 45 8.18 -15.20 -9.22
N VAL A 46 9.19 -15.30 -8.35
CA VAL A 46 9.61 -14.22 -7.46
C VAL A 46 10.99 -13.77 -7.87
N LEU A 47 11.17 -12.46 -8.06
CA LEU A 47 12.49 -11.84 -8.17
C LEU A 47 12.82 -11.16 -6.85
N LEU A 48 14.07 -11.31 -6.42
CA LEU A 48 14.58 -10.78 -5.16
C LEU A 48 15.50 -9.60 -5.42
N HIS A 49 15.32 -8.52 -4.67
CA HIS A 49 16.17 -7.35 -4.69
C HIS A 49 16.70 -7.09 -3.29
N ASP A 50 18.00 -6.86 -3.16
CA ASP A 50 18.63 -6.48 -1.89
C ASP A 50 19.00 -4.99 -1.88
N PHE A 51 19.63 -4.54 -0.80
CA PHE A 51 20.03 -3.14 -0.62
C PHE A 51 21.36 -2.78 -1.30
N HIS A 52 22.00 -3.71 -2.00
CA HIS A 52 23.38 -3.56 -2.47
C HIS A 52 23.47 -3.55 -4.00
N GLU A 53 22.67 -4.38 -4.65
CA GLU A 53 22.67 -4.52 -6.09
C GLU A 53 21.55 -3.69 -6.72
N SER A 54 21.88 -3.02 -7.82
CA SER A 54 20.92 -2.21 -8.59
C SER A 54 19.91 -3.02 -9.42
N LYS A 55 19.93 -4.34 -9.32
CA LYS A 55 19.14 -5.27 -10.16
C LYS A 55 18.72 -6.48 -9.34
N ALA A 56 17.81 -7.28 -9.88
CA ALA A 56 17.42 -8.53 -9.24
C ALA A 56 18.64 -9.44 -9.00
N ILE A 57 18.83 -9.88 -7.76
CA ILE A 57 19.96 -10.73 -7.36
C ILE A 57 19.69 -12.21 -7.58
N ALA A 58 18.42 -12.59 -7.64
CA ALA A 58 17.97 -13.95 -7.84
C ALA A 58 16.50 -13.98 -8.29
N TYR A 59 16.11 -15.10 -8.88
CA TYR A 59 14.71 -15.42 -9.09
C TYR A 59 14.44 -16.88 -8.74
N GLY A 60 13.19 -17.19 -8.45
CA GLY A 60 12.72 -18.55 -8.18
C GLY A 60 11.31 -18.76 -8.67
N LYS A 61 11.02 -19.96 -9.17
CA LYS A 61 9.67 -20.37 -9.57
C LYS A 61 9.14 -21.42 -8.62
N GLY A 62 7.84 -21.43 -8.36
CA GLY A 62 7.21 -22.41 -7.48
C GLY A 62 5.75 -22.67 -7.84
N SER A 63 5.14 -23.61 -7.12
CA SER A 63 3.68 -23.82 -7.15
C SER A 63 2.92 -22.91 -6.18
N SER A 64 3.65 -22.10 -5.40
CA SER A 64 3.15 -21.05 -4.50
C SER A 64 4.22 -19.97 -4.37
N VAL A 65 3.85 -18.77 -3.92
CA VAL A 65 4.83 -17.70 -3.68
C VAL A 65 5.83 -18.09 -2.61
N SER A 66 5.42 -18.71 -1.50
CA SER A 66 6.36 -19.17 -0.47
C SER A 66 7.39 -20.17 -1.02
N GLN A 67 6.98 -21.07 -1.92
CA GLN A 67 7.89 -22.01 -2.58
C GLN A 67 8.81 -21.28 -3.58
N ALA A 68 8.29 -20.30 -4.31
CA ALA A 68 9.07 -19.49 -5.23
C ALA A 68 10.14 -18.67 -4.49
N VAL A 69 9.80 -18.07 -3.34
CA VAL A 69 10.74 -17.40 -2.43
C VAL A 69 11.81 -18.37 -1.92
N ALA A 70 11.42 -19.57 -1.48
CA ALA A 70 12.37 -20.59 -1.03
C ALA A 70 13.33 -21.04 -2.14
N ASN A 71 12.83 -21.19 -3.37
CA ASN A 71 13.64 -21.54 -4.53
C ASN A 71 14.56 -20.39 -4.95
N ALA A 72 14.12 -19.14 -4.84
CA ALA A 72 14.93 -17.95 -5.09
C ALA A 72 16.05 -17.78 -4.06
N ALA A 73 15.88 -18.29 -2.83
CA ALA A 73 16.91 -18.27 -1.79
C ALA A 73 18.12 -19.16 -2.11
N VAL A 74 17.93 -20.25 -2.86
CA VAL A 74 19.00 -21.21 -3.19
C VAL A 74 20.19 -20.55 -3.90
N PRO A 75 20.00 -19.81 -5.02
CA PRO A 75 21.12 -19.11 -5.69
C PRO A 75 21.70 -17.95 -4.86
N VAL A 76 20.93 -17.34 -3.95
CA VAL A 76 21.44 -16.32 -3.01
C VAL A 76 22.43 -16.93 -2.00
N GLY A 77 22.25 -18.22 -1.67
CA GLY A 77 23.14 -18.95 -0.75
C GLY A 77 23.07 -18.48 0.70
N LYS A 78 22.04 -17.70 1.07
CA LYS A 78 21.81 -17.17 2.42
C LYS A 78 20.36 -17.37 2.84
N THR A 79 20.11 -17.29 4.15
CA THR A 79 18.74 -17.23 4.65
C THR A 79 18.16 -15.85 4.31
N LEU A 80 16.98 -15.81 3.70
CA LEU A 80 16.34 -14.54 3.37
C LEU A 80 15.70 -13.91 4.60
N PHE A 81 15.77 -12.59 4.69
CA PHE A 81 15.07 -11.81 5.69
C PHE A 81 14.25 -10.72 5.01
N LEU A 82 12.92 -10.89 5.07
CA LEU A 82 11.93 -10.06 4.37
C LEU A 82 11.27 -9.02 5.28
N GLY A 83 11.57 -9.03 6.58
CA GLY A 83 10.93 -8.11 7.53
C GLY A 83 11.28 -6.63 7.34
N HIS A 84 12.13 -6.28 6.36
CA HIS A 84 12.48 -4.89 5.98
C HIS A 84 12.18 -4.63 4.50
N LEU A 85 11.28 -5.42 3.89
CA LEU A 85 10.82 -5.11 2.54
C LEU A 85 10.21 -3.71 2.50
N GLU A 86 10.68 -2.91 1.57
CA GLU A 86 10.16 -1.59 1.26
C GLU A 86 9.16 -1.61 0.12
N LEU A 87 9.23 -2.62 -0.77
CA LEU A 87 8.36 -2.76 -1.93
C LEU A 87 7.94 -4.22 -2.20
N ILE A 88 6.65 -4.40 -2.46
CA ILE A 88 6.08 -5.56 -3.14
C ILE A 88 5.54 -5.07 -4.48
N ALA A 89 6.19 -5.47 -5.56
CA ALA A 89 5.68 -5.24 -6.92
C ALA A 89 5.00 -6.50 -7.43
N TYR A 90 3.91 -6.39 -8.17
CA TYR A 90 3.31 -7.55 -8.84
C TYR A 90 2.72 -7.19 -10.20
N GLU A 91 2.89 -8.08 -11.18
CA GLU A 91 2.36 -7.88 -12.54
C GLU A 91 0.86 -8.17 -12.65
N ASP A 92 0.37 -9.11 -11.83
CA ASP A 92 -0.98 -9.63 -11.93
C ASP A 92 -1.74 -9.37 -10.62
N PRO A 93 -2.90 -8.69 -10.68
CA PRO A 93 -3.76 -8.45 -9.53
C PRO A 93 -4.15 -9.70 -8.74
N ALA A 94 -4.10 -10.89 -9.32
CA ALA A 94 -4.32 -12.17 -8.62
C ALA A 94 -3.37 -12.38 -7.43
N PHE A 95 -2.20 -11.73 -7.42
CA PHE A 95 -1.31 -11.75 -6.24
C PHE A 95 -1.87 -10.97 -5.04
N GLY A 96 -2.91 -10.14 -5.23
CA GLY A 96 -3.59 -9.41 -4.16
C GLY A 96 -4.10 -10.32 -3.04
N GLU A 97 -4.61 -11.52 -3.37
CA GLU A 97 -5.06 -12.52 -2.39
C GLU A 97 -3.93 -12.98 -1.44
N GLN A 98 -2.68 -12.87 -1.86
CA GLN A 98 -1.53 -13.35 -1.09
C GLN A 98 -0.90 -12.28 -0.22
N LEU A 99 -1.30 -11.02 -0.34
CA LEU A 99 -0.64 -9.91 0.39
C LEU A 99 -0.79 -10.04 1.91
N ASP A 100 -1.95 -10.47 2.42
CA ASP A 100 -2.16 -10.70 3.86
C ASP A 100 -1.31 -11.87 4.37
N ASP A 101 -1.30 -13.00 3.64
CA ASP A 101 -0.45 -14.15 3.95
C ASP A 101 1.04 -13.77 3.97
N LEU A 102 1.49 -12.97 3.00
CA LEU A 102 2.86 -12.47 2.95
C LEU A 102 3.17 -11.58 4.16
N MET A 103 2.27 -10.66 4.49
CA MET A 103 2.40 -9.78 5.66
C MET A 103 2.57 -10.58 6.95
N GLN A 104 1.74 -11.61 7.15
CA GLN A 104 1.75 -12.43 8.36
C GLN A 104 2.96 -13.40 8.39
N GLN A 105 3.21 -14.10 7.29
CA GLN A 105 4.28 -15.11 7.19
C GLN A 105 5.65 -14.48 7.37
N TYR A 106 5.89 -13.34 6.72
CA TYR A 106 7.19 -12.68 6.70
C TYR A 106 7.31 -11.49 7.66
N ARG A 107 6.23 -11.18 8.39
CA ARG A 107 6.14 -10.04 9.32
C ARG A 107 6.53 -8.74 8.63
N LEU A 108 5.92 -8.51 7.46
CA LEU A 108 6.21 -7.32 6.67
C LEU A 108 5.74 -6.08 7.43
N SER A 109 6.41 -4.95 7.18
CA SER A 109 5.98 -3.67 7.71
C SER A 109 4.61 -3.31 7.13
N PRO A 110 3.63 -2.86 7.94
CA PRO A 110 2.39 -2.27 7.44
C PRO A 110 2.62 -1.14 6.43
N ALA A 111 3.71 -0.37 6.61
CA ALA A 111 4.12 0.73 5.74
C ALA A 111 4.91 0.28 4.49
N CYS A 112 5.01 -1.02 4.22
CA CYS A 112 5.63 -1.53 3.00
C CYS A 112 4.85 -1.00 1.79
N LYS A 113 5.54 -0.47 0.78
CA LYS A 113 4.89 -0.02 -0.45
C LYS A 113 4.50 -1.21 -1.30
N VAL A 114 3.40 -1.04 -2.00
CA VAL A 114 2.85 -2.05 -2.91
C VAL A 114 2.54 -1.36 -4.23
N ALA A 115 2.91 -1.97 -5.34
CA ALA A 115 2.60 -1.42 -6.65
C ALA A 115 2.30 -2.52 -7.67
N CYS A 116 1.23 -2.32 -8.44
CA CYS A 116 0.97 -3.11 -9.63
C CYS A 116 1.90 -2.66 -10.76
N SER A 117 2.42 -3.59 -11.54
CA SER A 117 3.12 -3.28 -12.79
C SER A 117 2.12 -3.29 -13.95
N ALA A 118 2.11 -2.25 -14.79
CA ALA A 118 1.43 -2.34 -16.08
C ALA A 118 2.05 -3.43 -16.97
N ASP A 119 1.29 -3.89 -17.95
CA ASP A 119 1.73 -4.93 -18.88
C ASP A 119 3.11 -4.62 -19.48
N GLY A 120 4.03 -5.59 -19.38
CA GLY A 120 5.39 -5.46 -19.91
C GLY A 120 6.39 -4.76 -18.99
N ILE A 121 5.95 -4.10 -17.91
CA ILE A 121 6.84 -3.52 -16.91
C ILE A 121 7.46 -4.63 -16.05
N THR A 122 8.76 -4.55 -15.81
CA THR A 122 9.51 -5.46 -14.93
C THR A 122 10.59 -4.70 -14.18
N LEU A 123 10.87 -5.13 -12.95
CA LEU A 123 11.94 -4.55 -12.13
C LEU A 123 13.24 -5.35 -12.23
N ALA A 124 13.30 -6.42 -13.03
CA ALA A 124 14.45 -7.32 -13.13
C ALA A 124 15.80 -6.62 -13.38
N GLN A 125 15.79 -5.49 -14.09
CA GLN A 125 16.97 -4.68 -14.42
C GLN A 125 16.95 -3.28 -13.81
N GLU A 126 15.97 -2.99 -12.96
CA GLU A 126 15.72 -1.69 -12.36
C GLU A 126 16.28 -1.62 -10.94
N ASP A 127 16.71 -0.41 -10.57
CA ASP A 127 17.11 -0.07 -9.21
C ASP A 127 15.87 0.16 -8.36
N THR A 128 15.49 -0.86 -7.60
CA THR A 128 14.26 -0.84 -6.79
C THR A 128 14.34 0.09 -5.58
N ILE A 129 15.53 0.49 -5.13
CA ILE A 129 15.69 1.56 -4.13
C ILE A 129 15.21 2.86 -4.76
N LYS A 130 15.73 3.18 -5.95
CA LYS A 130 15.32 4.37 -6.69
C LYS A 130 13.83 4.34 -7.04
N THR A 131 13.29 3.19 -7.44
CA THR A 131 11.84 3.04 -7.72
C THR A 131 11.00 3.38 -6.48
N VAL A 132 11.39 2.91 -5.29
CA VAL A 132 10.70 3.23 -4.04
C VAL A 132 10.83 4.71 -3.69
N GLU A 133 12.01 5.30 -3.86
CA GLU A 133 12.22 6.73 -3.63
C GLU A 133 11.37 7.58 -4.58
N GLN A 134 11.24 7.19 -5.85
CA GLN A 134 10.37 7.86 -6.82
C GLN A 134 8.89 7.77 -6.42
N LEU A 135 8.44 6.58 -5.99
CA LEU A 135 7.07 6.39 -5.50
C LEU A 135 6.79 7.29 -4.27
N ARG A 136 7.67 7.24 -3.26
CA ARG A 136 7.57 8.08 -2.05
C ARG A 136 7.61 9.57 -2.40
N GLN A 137 8.42 9.98 -3.38
CA GLN A 137 8.49 11.37 -3.82
C GLN A 137 7.21 11.81 -4.55
N ALA A 138 6.60 10.94 -5.36
CA ALA A 138 5.31 11.23 -6.00
C ALA A 138 4.20 11.40 -4.95
N GLU A 139 4.19 10.57 -3.91
CA GLU A 139 3.27 10.72 -2.77
C GLU A 139 3.54 12.02 -2.01
N HIS A 140 4.80 12.29 -1.64
CA HIS A 140 5.16 13.50 -0.90
C HIS A 140 4.82 14.78 -1.67
N ALA A 141 4.97 14.78 -3.00
CA ALA A 141 4.63 15.91 -3.86
C ALA A 141 3.11 16.05 -4.13
N GLY A 142 2.27 15.19 -3.56
CA GLY A 142 0.82 15.19 -3.80
C GLY A 142 0.42 14.82 -5.22
N GLN A 143 1.29 14.10 -5.95
CA GLN A 143 1.03 13.61 -7.32
C GLN A 143 0.40 12.22 -7.35
N LEU A 144 0.54 11.47 -6.25
CA LEU A 144 -0.05 10.15 -6.05
C LEU A 144 -0.61 10.06 -4.63
N PRO A 145 -1.81 9.52 -4.40
CA PRO A 145 -2.32 9.37 -3.04
C PRO A 145 -1.44 8.42 -2.22
N GLU A 146 -1.14 8.78 -0.97
CA GLU A 146 -0.35 7.92 -0.09
C GLU A 146 -1.03 6.56 0.09
N THR A 147 -0.32 5.50 -0.29
CA THR A 147 -0.85 4.14 -0.24
C THR A 147 0.23 3.16 0.18
N ASP A 148 -0.05 2.38 1.22
CA ASP A 148 0.81 1.29 1.69
C ASP A 148 0.04 -0.03 1.79
N LEU A 149 0.76 -1.09 2.15
CA LEU A 149 0.20 -2.43 2.30
C LEU A 149 -0.99 -2.46 3.27
N PHE A 150 -0.91 -1.74 4.39
CA PHE A 150 -1.99 -1.70 5.35
C PHE A 150 -3.23 -0.99 4.81
N THR A 151 -3.05 0.16 4.16
CA THR A 151 -4.14 0.90 3.52
C THR A 151 -4.86 0.04 2.49
N ILE A 152 -4.12 -0.67 1.63
CA ILE A 152 -4.70 -1.58 0.63
C ILE A 152 -5.50 -2.72 1.29
N LEU A 153 -4.91 -3.39 2.28
CA LEU A 153 -5.58 -4.50 2.98
C LEU A 153 -6.83 -4.03 3.73
N ARG A 154 -6.79 -2.84 4.34
CA ARG A 154 -7.93 -2.21 5.01
C ARG A 154 -9.04 -1.88 4.02
N GLU A 155 -8.72 -1.28 2.88
CA GLU A 155 -9.70 -0.93 1.85
C GLU A 155 -10.38 -2.17 1.27
N TRP A 156 -9.64 -3.24 0.99
CA TRP A 156 -10.23 -4.51 0.55
C TRP A 156 -11.13 -5.19 1.58
N ASP A 157 -11.00 -4.86 2.87
CA ASP A 157 -11.85 -5.39 3.94
C ASP A 157 -13.16 -4.59 4.12
N THR A 158 -13.34 -3.50 3.35
CA THR A 158 -14.60 -2.74 3.30
C THR A 158 -15.68 -3.48 2.49
N ALA A 159 -16.93 -3.02 2.55
CA ALA A 159 -18.01 -3.62 1.77
C ALA A 159 -17.84 -3.44 0.25
N SER A 160 -16.98 -2.50 -0.17
CA SER A 160 -16.63 -2.33 -1.59
C SER A 160 -15.80 -3.49 -2.14
N GLY A 161 -14.98 -4.13 -1.29
CA GLY A 161 -14.00 -5.14 -1.72
C GLY A 161 -12.95 -4.61 -2.71
N THR A 162 -12.76 -3.29 -2.76
CA THR A 162 -11.83 -2.60 -3.65
C THR A 162 -10.82 -1.79 -2.87
N ALA A 163 -9.67 -1.51 -3.47
CA ALA A 163 -8.64 -0.65 -2.93
C ALA A 163 -8.02 0.19 -4.05
N LEU A 164 -7.43 1.32 -3.68
CA LEU A 164 -6.50 2.03 -4.55
C LEU A 164 -5.15 1.32 -4.50
N VAL A 165 -4.55 1.08 -5.66
CA VAL A 165 -3.20 0.54 -5.76
C VAL A 165 -2.35 1.45 -6.63
N PRO A 166 -1.11 1.79 -6.23
CA PRO A 166 -0.14 2.40 -7.12
C PRO A 166 0.09 1.53 -8.35
N LEU A 167 0.13 2.16 -9.52
CA LEU A 167 0.36 1.51 -10.81
C LEU A 167 1.65 2.05 -11.44
N MET A 168 2.62 1.19 -11.63
CA MET A 168 3.85 1.50 -12.39
C MET A 168 3.55 1.45 -13.89
N THR A 169 3.96 2.49 -14.59
CA THR A 169 3.78 2.71 -16.03
C THR A 169 5.12 3.07 -16.67
N GLU A 170 5.19 3.13 -18.00
CA GLU A 170 6.40 3.58 -18.70
C GLU A 170 6.76 5.04 -18.37
N ASP A 171 5.76 5.86 -18.07
CA ASP A 171 5.91 7.30 -17.79
C ASP A 171 6.10 7.62 -16.29
N GLY A 172 6.18 6.61 -15.43
CA GLY A 172 6.29 6.76 -13.98
C GLY A 172 5.14 6.06 -13.24
N PHE A 173 4.52 6.75 -12.29
CA PHE A 173 3.46 6.19 -11.45
C PHE A 173 2.11 6.83 -11.72
N SER A 174 1.06 6.01 -11.66
CA SER A 174 -0.34 6.40 -11.59
C SER A 174 -1.01 5.58 -10.47
N ALA A 175 -2.34 5.60 -10.40
CA ALA A 175 -3.10 4.73 -9.52
C ALA A 175 -4.21 3.99 -10.27
N ALA A 176 -4.65 2.89 -9.70
CA ALA A 176 -5.73 2.08 -10.21
C ALA A 176 -6.63 1.59 -9.09
N ILE A 177 -7.87 1.29 -9.43
CA ILE A 177 -8.79 0.58 -8.55
C ILE A 177 -8.59 -0.92 -8.77
N ALA A 178 -8.39 -1.66 -7.70
CA ALA A 178 -8.22 -3.10 -7.73
C ALA A 178 -9.12 -3.79 -6.71
N THR A 179 -9.65 -4.94 -7.09
CA THR A 179 -10.07 -5.97 -6.12
C THR A 179 -8.86 -6.85 -5.78
N LYS A 180 -9.00 -7.79 -4.85
CA LYS A 180 -7.93 -8.75 -4.51
C LYS A 180 -7.43 -9.60 -5.69
N THR A 181 -8.18 -9.68 -6.79
CA THR A 181 -7.86 -10.56 -7.93
C THR A 181 -7.94 -9.90 -9.29
N ASN A 182 -8.34 -8.63 -9.37
CA ASN A 182 -8.53 -7.94 -10.64
C ASN A 182 -8.22 -6.46 -10.54
N LEU A 183 -7.54 -5.92 -11.57
CA LEU A 183 -7.40 -4.49 -11.79
C LEU A 183 -8.67 -4.00 -12.48
N SER A 184 -9.49 -3.23 -11.78
CA SER A 184 -10.76 -2.77 -12.30
C SER A 184 -10.58 -1.65 -13.33
N ALA A 185 -9.74 -0.66 -13.02
CA ALA A 185 -9.43 0.44 -13.93
C ALA A 185 -8.20 1.24 -13.47
N ALA A 186 -7.41 1.73 -14.43
CA ALA A 186 -6.46 2.81 -14.18
C ALA A 186 -7.21 4.15 -14.12
N LEU A 187 -6.80 5.03 -13.22
CA LEU A 187 -7.43 6.34 -13.00
C LEU A 187 -6.79 7.43 -13.86
N SER A 188 -7.57 8.45 -14.21
CA SER A 188 -7.07 9.64 -14.88
C SER A 188 -6.17 10.46 -13.96
N PRO A 189 -5.23 11.27 -14.49
CA PRO A 189 -4.40 12.17 -13.67
C PRO A 189 -5.21 13.13 -12.79
N ASP A 190 -6.38 13.57 -13.27
CA ASP A 190 -7.28 14.44 -12.51
C ASP A 190 -7.90 13.69 -11.32
N ALA A 191 -8.32 12.43 -11.51
CA ALA A 191 -8.84 11.59 -10.44
C ALA A 191 -7.76 11.22 -9.41
N VAL A 192 -6.55 10.88 -9.85
CA VAL A 192 -5.40 10.63 -8.97
C VAL A 192 -5.11 11.85 -8.10
N SER A 193 -5.02 13.04 -8.72
CA SER A 193 -4.79 14.30 -8.00
C SER A 193 -5.96 14.65 -7.06
N GLY A 194 -7.20 14.38 -7.48
CA GLY A 194 -8.38 14.55 -6.63
C GLY A 194 -8.36 13.67 -5.39
N LEU A 195 -7.86 12.44 -5.48
CA LEU A 195 -7.75 11.52 -4.35
C LEU A 195 -6.72 11.98 -3.31
N CYS A 196 -5.63 12.66 -3.71
CA CYS A 196 -4.70 13.32 -2.78
C CYS A 196 -5.46 14.29 -1.85
N TRP A 197 -6.37 15.09 -2.43
CA TRP A 197 -7.22 15.99 -1.65
C TRP A 197 -8.26 15.25 -0.82
N LEU A 198 -8.94 14.23 -1.38
CA LEU A 198 -10.05 13.56 -0.70
C LEU A 198 -9.61 12.69 0.48
N ARG A 199 -8.48 11.99 0.36
CA ARG A 199 -7.89 11.25 1.49
C ARG A 199 -7.39 12.19 2.57
N GLY A 200 -6.83 13.34 2.17
CA GLY A 200 -6.34 14.36 3.09
C GLY A 200 -5.02 14.00 3.79
N ASP A 201 -4.39 12.89 3.40
CA ASP A 201 -3.09 12.44 3.93
C ASP A 201 -1.92 13.20 3.28
N ASN A 202 -2.04 13.49 1.98
CA ASN A 202 -1.00 14.16 1.21
C ASN A 202 -1.61 15.07 0.12
N TYR A 203 -1.21 16.34 0.09
CA TYR A 203 -1.66 17.33 -0.91
C TYR A 203 -0.44 18.03 -1.52
N PRO A 204 -0.54 18.54 -2.76
CA PRO A 204 0.59 19.18 -3.41
C PRO A 204 0.96 20.50 -2.69
N GLU A 205 2.25 20.74 -2.49
CA GLU A 205 2.76 22.02 -1.96
C GLU A 205 2.47 23.20 -2.91
N GLN A 206 2.30 22.91 -4.21
CA GLN A 206 2.00 23.90 -5.23
C GLN A 206 1.26 23.24 -6.40
N PHE A 207 0.25 23.90 -6.94
CA PHE A 207 -0.44 23.44 -8.14
C PHE A 207 -0.78 24.60 -9.09
N SER A 208 -1.14 24.23 -10.32
CA SER A 208 -1.53 25.19 -11.37
C SER A 208 -3.05 25.35 -11.41
N THR A 209 -3.48 26.56 -11.72
CA THR A 209 -4.87 27.02 -11.83
C THR A 209 -5.00 27.87 -13.08
N GLU A 210 -6.23 28.20 -13.50
CA GLU A 210 -6.44 29.10 -14.65
C GLU A 210 -5.84 30.50 -14.45
N SER A 211 -5.74 30.97 -13.20
CA SER A 211 -5.19 32.28 -12.82
C SER A 211 -3.67 32.27 -12.57
N GLY A 212 -2.99 31.13 -12.72
CA GLY A 212 -1.56 30.98 -12.41
C GLY A 212 -1.31 29.83 -11.45
N SER A 213 -0.50 30.04 -10.41
CA SER A 213 -0.19 28.99 -9.44
C SER A 213 -0.65 29.36 -8.03
N TYR A 214 -1.08 28.34 -7.29
CA TYR A 214 -1.41 28.43 -5.87
C TYR A 214 -0.39 27.62 -5.06
N ALA A 215 0.24 28.26 -4.09
CA ALA A 215 1.14 27.61 -3.14
C ALA A 215 0.37 27.25 -1.87
N VAL A 216 0.40 25.99 -1.46
CA VAL A 216 -0.36 25.45 -0.34
C VAL A 216 0.53 25.43 0.90
N SER A 217 0.07 26.10 1.95
CA SER A 217 0.72 26.09 3.26
C SER A 217 0.14 24.99 4.16
N SER A 218 -1.18 24.80 4.10
CA SER A 218 -1.86 23.74 4.84
C SER A 218 -3.19 23.39 4.16
N ALA A 219 -3.62 22.14 4.31
CA ALA A 219 -4.96 21.73 3.93
C ALA A 219 -5.51 20.67 4.88
N LYS A 220 -6.84 20.60 4.98
CA LYS A 220 -7.54 19.57 5.75
C LYS A 220 -8.84 19.20 5.07
N THR A 221 -9.10 17.90 4.97
CA THR A 221 -10.35 17.38 4.39
C THR A 221 -11.25 16.81 5.48
N GLN A 222 -12.55 17.06 5.35
CA GLN A 222 -13.59 16.49 6.21
C GLN A 222 -14.75 16.00 5.35
N LEU A 223 -15.13 14.74 5.53
CA LEU A 223 -16.33 14.17 4.92
C LEU A 223 -17.53 14.34 5.83
N SER A 224 -18.65 14.69 5.22
CA SER A 224 -19.97 14.64 5.85
C SER A 224 -20.97 13.98 4.92
N ALA A 225 -21.98 13.34 5.50
CA ALA A 225 -23.02 12.68 4.74
C ALA A 225 -24.39 12.93 5.36
N GLU A 226 -25.39 13.10 4.51
CA GLU A 226 -26.78 13.18 4.91
C GLU A 226 -27.67 12.33 4.01
N LYS A 227 -28.78 11.85 4.58
CA LYS A 227 -29.80 11.14 3.82
C LYS A 227 -30.63 12.13 3.01
N LEU A 228 -30.75 11.88 1.71
CA LEU A 228 -31.73 12.53 0.83
C LEU A 228 -32.93 11.60 0.57
N PRO A 229 -34.07 12.08 0.06
CA PRO A 229 -35.19 11.19 -0.31
C PRO A 229 -34.78 10.05 -1.24
N ASP A 230 -33.96 10.37 -2.26
CA ASP A 230 -33.63 9.44 -3.36
C ASP A 230 -32.21 8.83 -3.26
N GLY A 231 -31.50 9.04 -2.15
CA GLY A 231 -30.12 8.57 -2.02
C GLY A 231 -29.38 9.17 -0.84
N PHE A 232 -28.10 9.41 -1.00
CA PHE A 232 -27.24 10.05 -0.02
C PHE A 232 -26.54 11.26 -0.65
N HIS A 233 -26.27 12.29 0.15
CA HIS A 233 -25.42 13.39 -0.26
C HIS A 233 -24.16 13.41 0.59
N VAL A 234 -23.01 13.28 -0.06
CA VAL A 234 -21.70 13.36 0.58
C VAL A 234 -21.04 14.68 0.22
N THR A 235 -20.52 15.37 1.22
CA THR A 235 -19.79 16.62 1.05
C THR A 235 -18.36 16.46 1.53
N ALA A 236 -17.40 16.73 0.64
CA ALA A 236 -15.99 16.92 1.00
C ALA A 236 -15.73 18.40 1.27
N ALA A 237 -15.57 18.75 2.54
CA ALA A 237 -15.14 20.08 2.96
C ALA A 237 -13.61 20.12 3.06
N ILE A 238 -12.98 20.93 2.20
CA ILE A 238 -11.52 21.11 2.15
C ILE A 238 -11.21 22.50 2.69
N PHE A 239 -10.52 22.56 3.83
CA PHE A 239 -10.04 23.81 4.41
C PHE A 239 -8.63 24.07 3.89
N LEU A 240 -8.46 25.13 3.11
CA LEU A 240 -7.23 25.44 2.38
C LEU A 240 -6.59 26.72 2.91
N GLU A 241 -5.28 26.66 3.15
CA GLU A 241 -4.42 27.80 3.47
C GLU A 241 -3.27 27.86 2.46
N GLY A 242 -2.97 29.06 1.98
CA GLY A 242 -1.93 29.26 0.99
C GLY A 242 -1.98 30.62 0.32
N ASP A 243 -1.10 30.79 -0.66
CA ASP A 243 -0.90 32.02 -1.42
C ASP A 243 -1.24 31.82 -2.89
N GLY A 244 -2.08 32.71 -3.42
CA GLY A 244 -2.54 32.69 -4.81
C GLY A 244 -4.00 33.12 -4.94
N ASP A 245 -4.56 32.94 -6.14
CA ASP A 245 -6.00 33.17 -6.38
C ASP A 245 -6.81 32.03 -5.78
N PHE A 246 -7.45 32.30 -4.64
CA PHE A 246 -8.26 31.31 -3.91
C PHE A 246 -9.47 30.82 -4.72
N GLU A 247 -10.09 31.67 -5.53
CA GLU A 247 -11.28 31.29 -6.29
C GLU A 247 -10.90 30.30 -7.41
N ALA A 248 -9.82 30.60 -8.14
CA ALA A 248 -9.27 29.70 -9.15
C ALA A 248 -8.79 28.37 -8.53
N ALA A 249 -8.12 28.42 -7.38
CA ALA A 249 -7.70 27.24 -6.62
C ALA A 249 -8.90 26.37 -6.20
N SER A 250 -9.96 26.99 -5.68
CA SER A 250 -11.20 26.32 -5.28
C SER A 250 -11.86 25.60 -6.45
N GLN A 251 -11.90 26.23 -7.63
CA GLN A 251 -12.49 25.65 -8.83
C GLN A 251 -11.69 24.43 -9.30
N GLU A 252 -10.36 24.52 -9.34
CA GLU A 252 -9.51 23.39 -9.76
C GLU A 252 -9.62 22.22 -8.77
N ILE A 253 -9.51 22.46 -7.46
CA ILE A 253 -9.67 21.40 -6.45
C ILE A 253 -11.04 20.72 -6.58
N THR A 254 -12.10 21.52 -6.79
CA THR A 254 -13.46 20.99 -7.00
C THR A 254 -13.53 20.08 -8.23
N LYS A 255 -12.95 20.51 -9.36
CA LYS A 255 -12.88 19.70 -10.59
C LYS A 255 -12.15 18.38 -10.36
N LEU A 256 -10.97 18.42 -9.73
CA LEU A 256 -10.16 17.23 -9.45
C LEU A 256 -10.91 16.24 -8.53
N CYS A 257 -11.49 16.74 -7.43
CA CYS A 257 -12.27 15.92 -6.51
C CYS A 257 -13.52 15.32 -7.16
N GLN A 258 -14.19 16.05 -8.07
CA GLN A 258 -15.31 15.52 -8.84
C GLN A 258 -14.89 14.40 -9.81
N ALA A 259 -13.71 14.53 -10.44
CA ALA A 259 -13.16 13.47 -11.28
C ALA A 259 -12.86 12.22 -10.44
N ALA A 260 -12.22 12.39 -9.28
CA ALA A 260 -11.94 11.31 -8.33
C ALA A 260 -13.23 10.59 -7.90
N PHE A 261 -14.24 11.32 -7.43
CA PHE A 261 -15.51 10.74 -6.99
C PHE A 261 -16.21 9.97 -8.14
N ARG A 262 -16.24 10.56 -9.34
CA ARG A 262 -16.88 9.94 -10.50
C ARG A 262 -16.20 8.62 -10.86
N GLU A 263 -14.88 8.64 -11.06
CA GLU A 263 -14.13 7.46 -11.52
C GLU A 263 -14.07 6.38 -10.44
N THR A 264 -14.11 6.72 -9.15
CA THR A 264 -14.03 5.73 -8.06
C THR A 264 -15.39 5.24 -7.59
N VAL A 265 -16.20 6.12 -6.99
CA VAL A 265 -17.47 5.76 -6.36
C VAL A 265 -18.56 5.55 -7.41
N SER A 266 -18.73 6.48 -8.36
CA SER A 266 -19.87 6.40 -9.30
C SER A 266 -19.70 5.32 -10.38
N GLU A 267 -18.50 5.19 -10.95
CA GLU A 267 -18.25 4.25 -12.06
C GLU A 267 -17.86 2.86 -11.56
N HIS A 268 -17.09 2.77 -10.48
CA HIS A 268 -16.54 1.51 -9.98
C HIS A 268 -17.11 1.05 -8.63
N HIS A 269 -17.97 1.86 -7.99
CA HIS A 269 -18.45 1.60 -6.62
C HIS A 269 -17.31 1.28 -5.66
N ALA A 270 -16.17 1.95 -5.83
CA ALA A 270 -15.01 1.77 -4.98
C ALA A 270 -15.07 2.73 -3.79
N ASP A 271 -14.70 2.25 -2.60
CA ASP A 271 -14.47 3.12 -1.45
C ASP A 271 -12.98 3.18 -1.13
N VAL A 272 -12.33 4.24 -1.58
CA VAL A 272 -10.87 4.43 -1.45
C VAL A 272 -10.50 5.73 -0.74
N PHE A 273 -11.48 6.37 -0.10
CA PHE A 273 -11.29 7.60 0.69
C PHE A 273 -12.32 7.74 1.82
N ASP A 274 -12.77 6.61 2.39
CA ASP A 274 -13.60 6.52 3.60
C ASP A 274 -15.02 7.11 3.49
N VAL A 275 -15.68 6.92 2.34
CA VAL A 275 -17.09 7.29 2.15
C VAL A 275 -18.03 6.35 2.91
N GLU A 276 -17.79 5.03 2.87
CA GLU A 276 -18.63 4.05 3.56
C GLU A 276 -18.59 4.25 5.08
N PRO A 277 -17.41 4.40 5.73
CA PRO A 277 -17.34 4.77 7.14
C PRO A 277 -18.07 6.08 7.47
N CYS A 278 -18.00 7.09 6.59
CA CYS A 278 -18.71 8.34 6.77
C CYS A 278 -20.24 8.14 6.80
N LEU A 279 -20.77 7.34 5.88
CA LEU A 279 -22.19 6.99 5.84
C LEU A 279 -22.62 6.17 7.06
N TRP A 280 -21.84 5.18 7.49
CA TRP A 280 -22.15 4.42 8.71
C TRP A 280 -22.17 5.30 9.96
N SER A 281 -21.29 6.30 10.02
CA SER A 281 -21.21 7.23 11.14
C SER A 281 -22.38 8.23 11.17
N GLN A 282 -22.76 8.79 10.02
CA GLN A 282 -23.68 9.94 9.96
C GLN A 282 -25.09 9.57 9.48
N CYS A 283 -25.24 8.45 8.78
CA CYS A 283 -26.50 7.94 8.20
C CYS A 283 -26.78 6.48 8.62
N TYR A 284 -26.37 6.07 9.83
CA TYR A 284 -26.43 4.68 10.31
C TYR A 284 -27.75 3.96 10.03
N LYS A 285 -28.89 4.58 10.39
CA LYS A 285 -30.22 3.95 10.28
C LYS A 285 -30.63 3.64 8.84
N ASP A 286 -30.13 4.44 7.90
CA ASP A 286 -30.40 4.28 6.48
C ASP A 286 -29.44 3.26 5.86
N MET A 287 -28.18 3.27 6.28
CA MET A 287 -27.18 2.27 5.87
C MET A 287 -27.52 0.86 6.36
N GLU A 288 -28.09 0.71 7.56
CA GLU A 288 -28.58 -0.58 8.07
C GLU A 288 -29.65 -1.23 7.16
N GLN A 289 -30.31 -0.42 6.33
CA GLN A 289 -31.37 -0.85 5.41
C GLN A 289 -30.90 -0.92 3.94
N SER A 290 -29.63 -0.65 3.66
CA SER A 290 -29.03 -0.63 2.33
C SER A 290 -27.78 -1.50 2.27
N ASP A 291 -27.27 -1.75 1.06
CA ASP A 291 -25.89 -2.19 0.86
C ASP A 291 -25.05 -1.07 0.23
N TRP A 292 -23.72 -1.25 0.28
CA TRP A 292 -22.76 -0.29 -0.28
C TRP A 292 -23.02 -0.02 -1.76
N LYS A 293 -23.24 -1.06 -2.57
CA LYS A 293 -23.40 -0.92 -4.02
C LYS A 293 -24.62 -0.07 -4.37
N THR A 294 -25.71 -0.26 -3.64
CA THR A 294 -26.95 0.53 -3.79
C THR A 294 -26.72 1.97 -3.34
N ALA A 295 -26.06 2.17 -2.20
CA ALA A 295 -25.75 3.51 -1.69
C ALA A 295 -24.83 4.29 -2.64
N ALA A 296 -23.76 3.67 -3.14
CA ALA A 296 -22.82 4.25 -4.09
C ALA A 296 -23.50 4.64 -5.41
N GLY A 297 -24.40 3.80 -5.92
CA GLY A 297 -25.16 4.09 -7.15
C GLY A 297 -26.21 5.20 -7.04
N GLN A 298 -26.52 5.66 -5.82
CA GLN A 298 -27.50 6.72 -5.54
C GLN A 298 -26.87 7.92 -4.83
N MET A 299 -25.54 8.05 -4.92
CA MET A 299 -24.82 9.07 -4.17
C MET A 299 -24.65 10.35 -4.97
N HIS A 300 -25.00 11.46 -4.34
CA HIS A 300 -24.66 12.79 -4.78
C HIS A 300 -23.40 13.26 -4.06
N PHE A 301 -22.56 14.01 -4.76
CA PHE A 301 -21.29 14.48 -4.22
C PHE A 301 -21.12 15.97 -4.47
N SER A 302 -20.63 16.68 -3.44
CA SER A 302 -20.24 18.08 -3.56
C SER A 302 -18.93 18.34 -2.84
N VAL A 303 -18.23 19.36 -3.32
CA VAL A 303 -16.97 19.81 -2.75
C VAL A 303 -17.17 21.24 -2.25
N GLN A 304 -16.69 21.51 -1.04
CA GLN A 304 -16.70 22.84 -0.45
C GLN A 304 -15.27 23.21 -0.07
N VAL A 305 -14.65 24.11 -0.84
CA VAL A 305 -13.32 24.62 -0.51
C VAL A 305 -13.49 25.90 0.31
N ASN A 306 -12.96 25.88 1.52
CA ASN A 306 -13.09 26.95 2.50
C ASN A 306 -11.71 27.51 2.82
N PRO A 307 -11.55 28.83 2.99
CA PRO A 307 -10.31 29.37 3.52
C PRO A 307 -10.14 28.88 4.96
N HIS A 308 -8.93 28.46 5.33
CA HIS A 308 -8.59 28.05 6.68
C HIS A 308 -8.57 29.28 7.62
N LYS A 309 -9.74 29.83 7.94
CA LYS A 309 -9.87 30.87 8.96
C LYS A 309 -9.79 30.17 10.31
N ASN A 310 -8.73 30.46 11.08
CA ASN A 310 -8.52 30.07 12.47
C ASN A 310 -9.79 29.50 13.12
N MET A 311 -9.91 28.17 13.13
CA MET A 311 -10.83 27.46 14.01
C MET A 311 -10.31 27.63 15.45
N LEU A 312 -10.43 28.85 15.97
CA LEU A 312 -10.26 29.20 17.38
C LEU A 312 -11.59 29.01 18.10
#